data_AF-A0A344TY31-F1
#
_entry.id   AF-A0A344TY31-F1
#
_cell.length_a   1.000
_cell.length_b   1.000
_cell.length_c   1.000
_cell.angle_alpha   90.00
_cell.angle_beta   90.00
_cell.angle_gamma   90.00
#
_symmetry.space_group_name_H-M   'P 1'
#
loop_
_entity.id
_entity.type
_entity.pdbx_description
1 polymer ?
#
loop_
_entity_poly.entity_id
_entity_poly.type
_entity_poly.pdbx_seq_one_letter_code
_entity_poly.pdbx_strand_id
1 'polypeptide(L)'
;MESLALEAARRGLAGVLDRTQLENTPVAVTRRGKAAVVLLPPGRYLEAAAVLGEETEPEDGPDTVDGLRAELAAILRRVQFEGVRVRLHRHGAPAAVVVPVAWFEKTQPVTA
;
A
#
# COMPACT_ATOMS: atom_id res chain seq x y z
N MET A 1 -4.50 10.11 8.01
CA MET A 1 -3.64 9.02 7.50
C MET A 1 -2.66 8.63 8.59
N GLU A 2 -2.64 7.36 9.00
CA GLU A 2 -1.64 6.85 9.95
C GLU A 2 -0.29 6.72 9.24
N SER A 3 0.82 6.92 9.96
CA SER A 3 2.16 6.68 9.41
C SER A 3 2.94 5.68 10.27
N LEU A 4 3.63 4.76 9.62
CA LEU A 4 4.37 3.68 10.26
C LEU A 4 5.78 3.59 9.67
N ALA A 5 6.80 3.45 10.53
CA ALA A 5 8.16 3.23 10.05
C ALA A 5 8.31 1.85 9.39
N LEU A 6 9.11 1.74 8.33
CA LEU A 6 9.35 0.48 7.59
C LEU A 6 9.68 -0.71 8.50
N GLU A 7 10.54 -0.52 9.50
CA GLU A 7 10.92 -1.59 10.43
C GLU A 7 9.74 -2.05 11.29
N ALA A 8 8.86 -1.12 11.69
CA ALA A 8 7.64 -1.45 12.43
C ALA A 8 6.61 -2.13 11.52
N ALA A 9 6.48 -1.65 10.28
CA ALA A 9 5.64 -2.28 9.26
C ALA A 9 6.08 -3.73 8.99
N ARG A 10 7.39 -4.01 8.88
CA ARG A 10 7.90 -5.37 8.67
C ARG A 10 7.58 -6.29 9.85
N ARG A 11 7.79 -5.82 11.09
CA ARG A 11 7.54 -6.64 12.30
C ARG A 11 6.05 -6.90 12.50
N GLY A 12 5.21 -5.88 12.35
CA GLY A 12 3.76 -5.93 12.59
C GLY A 12 2.91 -6.14 11.34
N LEU A 13 3.48 -6.65 10.24
CA LEU A 13 2.87 -6.59 8.91
C LEU A 13 1.48 -7.23 8.83
N ALA A 14 1.28 -8.39 9.46
CA ALA A 14 -0.03 -9.04 9.52
C ALA A 14 -1.08 -8.11 10.14
N GLY A 15 -0.80 -7.51 11.31
CA GLY A 15 -1.71 -6.58 11.95
C GLY A 15 -1.91 -5.26 11.18
N VAL A 16 -0.93 -4.82 10.38
CA VAL A 16 -1.10 -3.66 9.49
C VAL A 16 -2.05 -3.99 8.34
N LEU A 17 -1.91 -5.17 7.73
CA LEU A 17 -2.79 -5.63 6.67
C LEU A 17 -4.21 -5.86 7.18
N ASP A 18 -4.35 -6.53 8.32
CA ASP A 18 -5.65 -6.80 8.95
C ASP A 18 -6.36 -5.46 9.26
N ARG A 19 -5.65 -4.47 9.83
CA ARG A 19 -6.23 -3.13 10.06
C ARG A 19 -6.54 -2.39 8.76
N THR A 20 -5.65 -2.40 7.77
CA THR A 20 -5.89 -1.73 6.47
C THR A 20 -7.16 -2.28 5.82
N GLN A 21 -7.37 -3.60 5.90
CA GLN A 21 -8.55 -4.27 5.36
C GLN A 21 -9.81 -3.99 6.19
N LEU A 22 -9.75 -4.12 7.52
CA LEU A 22 -10.91 -4.04 8.40
C LEU A 22 -11.35 -2.59 8.69
N GLU A 23 -10.38 -1.70 8.92
CA GLU A 23 -10.63 -0.31 9.30
C GLU A 23 -10.70 0.62 8.07
N ASN A 24 -10.49 0.08 6.87
CA ASN A 24 -10.54 0.80 5.59
C ASN A 24 -9.71 2.10 5.58
N THR A 25 -8.58 2.07 6.30
CA THR A 25 -7.75 3.26 6.57
C THR A 25 -6.41 3.16 5.84
N PRO A 26 -6.02 4.18 5.04
CA PRO A 26 -4.70 4.22 4.42
C PRO A 26 -3.58 4.35 5.45
N VAL A 27 -2.50 3.58 5.25
CA VAL A 27 -1.30 3.59 6.09
C VAL A 27 -0.09 4.02 5.27
N ALA A 28 0.54 5.15 5.63
CA ALA A 28 1.79 5.57 5.02
C ALA A 28 2.96 4.80 5.62
N VAL A 29 3.77 4.15 4.79
CA VAL A 29 5.04 3.55 5.26
C VAL A 29 6.15 4.54 5.04
N THR A 30 6.86 4.86 6.11
CA THR A 30 7.94 5.84 6.11
C THR A 30 9.31 5.18 6.16
N ARG A 31 10.28 5.77 5.47
CA ARG A 31 11.70 5.40 5.55
C ARG A 31 12.49 6.66 5.88
N ARG A 32 13.28 6.61 6.97
CA ARG A 32 14.04 7.77 7.49
C ARG A 32 13.14 9.01 7.70
N GLY A 33 11.91 8.81 8.21
CA GLY A 33 10.96 9.89 8.50
C GLY A 33 10.23 10.49 7.30
N LYS A 34 10.47 9.99 6.06
CA LYS A 34 9.73 10.43 4.87
C LYS A 34 8.79 9.32 4.40
N ALA A 35 7.57 9.67 3.98
CA ALA A 35 6.65 8.73 3.36
C ALA A 35 7.29 8.16 2.08
N ALA A 36 7.41 6.84 2.02
CA ALA A 36 7.96 6.13 0.87
C ALA A 36 6.85 5.60 -0.03
N VAL A 37 5.78 5.06 0.58
CA VAL A 37 4.59 4.52 -0.08
C VAL A 37 3.36 4.69 0.79
N VAL A 38 2.18 4.39 0.24
CA VAL A 38 0.93 4.26 0.99
C VAL A 38 0.35 2.86 0.75
N LEU A 39 -0.07 2.18 1.82
CA LEU A 39 -0.91 1.00 1.73
C LEU A 39 -2.37 1.46 1.73
N LEU A 40 -3.09 1.10 0.67
CA LEU A 40 -4.50 1.40 0.51
C LEU A 40 -5.35 0.15 0.65
N PRO A 41 -6.54 0.24 1.26
CA PRO A 41 -7.55 -0.80 1.15
C PRO A 41 -7.90 -1.05 -0.33
N PRO A 42 -8.13 -2.31 -0.76
CA PRO A 42 -8.41 -2.63 -2.16
C PRO A 42 -9.60 -1.86 -2.74
N GLY A 43 -10.68 -1.68 -1.99
CA GLY A 43 -11.85 -0.90 -2.44
C GLY A 43 -11.51 0.58 -2.70
N ARG A 44 -10.74 1.21 -1.80
CA ARG A 44 -10.27 2.59 -1.97
C ARG A 44 -9.36 2.76 -3.16
N TYR A 45 -8.52 1.75 -3.43
CA TYR A 45 -7.70 1.75 -4.64
C TYR A 45 -8.57 1.79 -5.90
N LEU A 46 -9.61 0.93 -5.98
CA LEU A 46 -10.50 0.88 -7.14
C LEU A 46 -11.27 2.19 -7.34
N GLU A 47 -11.80 2.77 -6.25
CA GLU A 47 -12.45 4.09 -6.29
C GLU A 47 -11.51 5.17 -6.82
N ALA A 48 -10.28 5.21 -6.30
CA ALA A 48 -9.26 6.18 -6.69
C ALA A 48 -8.79 5.99 -8.15
N ALA A 49 -8.59 4.75 -8.58
CA ALA A 49 -8.23 4.42 -9.95
C ALA A 49 -9.33 4.83 -10.93
N ALA A 50 -10.60 4.59 -10.58
CA ALA A 50 -11.75 5.02 -11.38
C ALA A 50 -11.82 6.55 -11.52
N VAL A 51 -11.57 7.30 -10.43
CA VAL A 51 -11.52 8.78 -10.46
C VAL A 51 -10.42 9.30 -11.38
N LEU A 52 -9.26 8.63 -11.40
CA LEU A 52 -8.15 8.99 -12.27
C LEU A 52 -8.31 8.50 -13.71
N GLY A 53 -9.35 7.71 -14.01
CA GLY A 53 -9.51 7.04 -15.31
C GLY A 53 -8.39 6.04 -15.61
N GLU A 54 -7.76 5.48 -14.57
CA GLU A 54 -6.69 4.49 -14.72
C GLU A 54 -7.25 3.07 -14.68
N GLU A 55 -7.02 2.30 -15.73
CA GLU A 55 -7.39 0.88 -15.83
C GLU A 55 -6.23 -0.05 -15.46
N THR A 56 -5.11 0.48 -14.97
CA THR A 56 -3.95 -0.34 -14.63
C THR A 56 -4.22 -1.20 -13.39
N GLU A 57 -4.23 -2.51 -13.57
CA GLU A 57 -4.28 -3.44 -12.46
C GLU A 57 -2.95 -3.46 -11.68
N PRO A 58 -3.00 -3.52 -10.34
CA PRO A 58 -1.80 -3.70 -9.55
C PRO A 58 -1.22 -5.11 -9.76
N GLU A 59 0.10 -5.21 -9.77
CA GLU A 59 0.81 -6.50 -9.79
C GLU A 59 0.54 -7.26 -8.50
N ASP A 60 0.40 -8.57 -8.57
CA ASP A 60 0.28 -9.39 -7.36
C ASP A 60 1.65 -9.53 -6.68
N GLY A 61 1.66 -9.20 -5.39
CA GLY A 61 2.79 -9.44 -4.49
C GLY A 61 2.69 -10.79 -3.80
N PRO A 62 3.59 -11.08 -2.85
CA PRO A 62 3.64 -12.37 -2.16
C PRO A 62 2.37 -12.70 -1.39
N ASP A 63 1.96 -13.97 -1.45
CA ASP A 63 0.71 -14.45 -0.84
C ASP A 63 0.85 -14.91 0.62
N THR A 64 2.09 -14.99 1.10
CA THR A 64 2.39 -15.38 2.48
C THR A 64 2.95 -14.20 3.26
N VAL A 65 2.65 -14.14 4.56
CA VAL A 65 3.18 -13.09 5.45
C VAL A 65 4.72 -13.14 5.50
N ASP A 66 5.31 -14.33 5.45
CA ASP A 66 6.77 -14.48 5.50
C ASP A 66 7.44 -14.07 4.18
N GLY A 67 6.88 -14.46 3.04
CA GLY A 67 7.32 -13.96 1.73
C GLY A 67 7.20 -12.44 1.64
N LEU A 68 6.06 -11.91 2.09
CA LEU A 68 5.84 -10.47 2.13
C LEU A 68 6.84 -9.76 3.06
N ARG A 69 7.14 -10.30 4.24
CA ARG A 69 8.16 -9.74 5.14
C ARG A 69 9.55 -9.73 4.53
N ALA A 70 9.90 -10.77 3.78
CA ALA A 70 11.19 -10.88 3.09
C ALA A 70 11.28 -9.87 1.94
N GLU A 71 10.20 -9.67 1.19
CA GLU A 71 10.20 -8.87 -0.03
C GLU A 71 9.73 -7.42 0.17
N LEU A 72 9.18 -7.07 1.34
CA LEU A 72 8.58 -5.76 1.60
C LEU A 72 9.50 -4.62 1.15
N ALA A 73 10.78 -4.65 1.53
CA ALA A 73 11.73 -3.60 1.16
C ALA A 73 11.94 -3.48 -0.36
N ALA A 74 11.91 -4.60 -1.09
CA ALA A 74 12.03 -4.62 -2.54
C ALA A 74 10.75 -4.08 -3.21
N ILE A 75 9.57 -4.54 -2.75
CA ILE A 75 8.26 -4.04 -3.20
C ILE A 75 8.18 -2.53 -3.00
N LEU A 76 8.55 -2.03 -1.81
CA LEU A 76 8.53 -0.60 -1.53
C LEU A 76 9.45 0.19 -2.45
N ARG A 77 10.62 -0.37 -2.78
CA ARG A 77 11.56 0.26 -3.71
C ARG A 77 10.97 0.32 -5.12
N ARG A 78 10.39 -0.78 -5.61
CA ARG A 78 9.74 -0.81 -6.93
C ARG A 78 8.62 0.21 -7.00
N VAL A 79 7.71 0.20 -6.02
CA VAL A 79 6.60 1.16 -5.96
C VAL A 79 7.11 2.61 -5.91
N GLN A 80 8.11 2.89 -5.07
CA GLN A 80 8.63 4.24 -4.91
C GLN A 80 9.33 4.78 -6.16
N PHE A 81 10.14 3.96 -6.84
CA PHE A 81 11.04 4.44 -7.90
C PHE A 81 10.60 4.08 -9.32
N GLU A 82 9.85 2.99 -9.48
CA GLU A 82 9.34 2.52 -10.77
C GLU A 82 7.86 2.89 -10.95
N GLY A 83 7.19 3.36 -9.90
CA GLY A 83 5.79 3.80 -9.95
C GLY A 83 4.79 2.65 -10.08
N VAL A 84 5.24 1.39 -9.96
CA VAL A 84 4.37 0.22 -9.97
C VAL A 84 3.44 0.21 -8.75
N ARG A 85 2.34 -0.52 -8.86
CA ARG A 85 1.37 -0.72 -7.77
C ARG A 85 1.32 -2.20 -7.48
N VAL A 86 1.37 -2.58 -6.21
CA VAL A 86 1.49 -3.98 -5.82
C VAL A 86 0.37 -4.34 -4.86
N ARG A 87 -0.41 -5.37 -5.18
CA ARG A 87 -1.45 -5.94 -4.34
C ARG A 87 -0.84 -6.93 -3.36
N LEU A 88 -1.15 -6.76 -2.08
CA LEU A 88 -0.72 -7.63 -1.00
C LEU A 88 -1.89 -8.51 -0.58
N HIS A 89 -1.63 -9.79 -0.36
CA HIS A 89 -2.64 -10.75 0.05
C HIS A 89 -2.51 -11.14 1.52
N ARG A 90 -3.65 -11.46 2.11
CA ARG A 90 -3.76 -12.05 3.44
C ARG A 90 -4.83 -13.12 3.41
N HIS A 91 -4.50 -14.32 3.88
CA HIS A 91 -5.44 -15.46 3.88
C HIS A 91 -6.04 -15.79 2.51
N GLY A 92 -5.27 -15.56 1.42
CA GLY A 92 -5.74 -15.81 0.05
C GLY A 92 -6.68 -14.73 -0.52
N ALA A 93 -6.85 -13.60 0.16
CA ALA A 93 -7.64 -12.47 -0.30
C ALA A 93 -6.82 -11.17 -0.37
N PRO A 94 -7.14 -10.23 -1.27
CA PRO A 94 -6.50 -8.92 -1.33
C PRO A 94 -6.71 -8.16 -0.02
N ALA A 95 -5.62 -7.72 0.60
CA ALA A 95 -5.65 -7.02 1.89
C ALA A 95 -5.24 -5.55 1.76
N ALA A 96 -4.29 -5.24 0.87
CA ALA A 96 -3.87 -3.88 0.60
C ALA A 96 -3.31 -3.73 -0.82
N VAL A 97 -3.29 -2.51 -1.35
CA VAL A 97 -2.53 -2.13 -2.53
C VAL A 97 -1.50 -1.10 -2.12
N VAL A 98 -0.23 -1.41 -2.36
CA VAL A 98 0.88 -0.49 -2.14
C VAL A 98 0.97 0.43 -3.34
N VAL A 99 0.85 1.73 -3.10
CA VAL A 99 0.88 2.76 -4.15
C VAL A 99 1.95 3.82 -3.89
N PRO A 100 2.44 4.50 -4.93
CA PRO A 100 3.32 5.65 -4.77
C PRO A 100 2.61 6.79 -4.02
N VAL A 101 3.34 7.50 -3.15
CA VAL A 101 2.79 8.66 -2.42
C VAL A 101 2.24 9.71 -3.38
N ALA A 102 2.99 10.04 -4.44
CA ALA A 102 2.57 11.02 -5.43
C ALA A 102 1.33 10.58 -6.24
N TRP A 103 1.06 9.28 -6.33
CA TRP A 103 -0.19 8.80 -6.92
C TRP A 103 -1.35 9.00 -5.95
N PHE A 104 -1.17 8.62 -4.69
CA PHE A 104 -2.17 8.81 -3.65
C PHE A 104 -2.54 10.28 -3.44
N GLU A 105 -1.58 11.20 -3.53
CA GLU A 105 -1.85 12.64 -3.41
C GLU A 105 -2.77 13.18 -4.51
N LYS A 106 -2.78 12.56 -5.70
CA LYS A 106 -3.69 12.94 -6.81
C LYS A 106 -5.12 12.46 -6.58
N THR A 107 -5.32 11.50 -5.67
CA THR A 107 -6.62 10.87 -5.40
C THR A 107 -7.27 11.41 -4.13
N GLN A 108 -6.49 12.12 -3.29
CA GLN A 108 -7.03 12.93 -2.22
C GLN A 108 -7.84 14.09 -2.83
N PRO A 109 -9.04 14.40 -2.33
CA PRO A 109 -9.74 15.61 -2.74
C PRO A 109 -8.83 16.80 -2.45
N VAL A 110 -8.66 17.71 -3.42
CA VAL A 110 -8.09 19.03 -3.17
C VAL A 110 -9.08 19.72 -2.24
N THR A 111 -8.85 19.70 -0.94
CA THR A 111 -9.55 20.61 -0.03
C THR A 111 -9.07 22.00 -0.39
N ALA A 112 -9.91 22.71 -1.16
CA ALA A 112 -9.82 24.14 -1.42
C ALA A 112 -10.09 24.94 -0.14
#